data_AF-A0A0F8VMF8-F1
#
_entry.id   AF-A0A0F8VMF8-F1
#
_cell.length_a   1.000
_cell.length_b   1.000
_cell.length_c   1.000
_cell.angle_alpha   90.00
_cell.angle_beta   90.00
_cell.angle_gamma   90.00
#
_symmetry.space_group_name_H-M   'P 1'
#
loop_
_entity.id
_entity.type
_entity.pdbx_description
1 polymer ?
#
loop_
_entity_poly.entity_id
_entity_poly.type
_entity_poly.pdbx_seq_one_letter_code
_entity_poly.pdbx_strand_id
1 'polypeptide(L)' 'MCGIFGIITNQDTISVGKVVFGGIKRLEYRGYDSCGIVYLFNLSYT' A
#
# COMPACT_ATOMS: atom_id res chain seq x y z
N MET A 1 -13.75 -1.34 -13.03
CA MET A 1 -13.04 -2.53 -12.51
C MET A 1 -12.33 -2.08 -11.24
N CYS A 2 -12.20 -2.91 -10.19
CA CYS A 2 -11.47 -2.56 -8.95
C CYS A 2 -10.28 -3.51 -8.76
N GLY A 3 -9.22 -3.05 -8.12
CA GLY A 3 -8.07 -3.87 -7.77
C GLY A 3 -7.50 -3.43 -6.44
N ILE A 4 -7.18 -4.42 -5.61
CA ILE A 4 -6.75 -4.22 -4.24
C ILE A 4 -5.36 -4.84 -4.12
N PHE A 5 -4.46 -4.13 -3.46
CA PHE A 5 -3.13 -4.60 -3.12
C PHE A 5 -2.88 -4.33 -1.64
N GLY A 6 -2.40 -5.33 -0.92
CA GLY A 6 -2.12 -5.24 0.51
C GLY A 6 -0.86 -6.02 0.86
N ILE A 7 -0.15 -5.57 1.89
CA ILE A 7 1.07 -6.20 2.41
C ILE A 7 1.07 -6.11 3.92
N ILE A 8 1.49 -7.20 4.56
CA ILE A 8 1.80 -7.28 5.98
C ILE A 8 3.22 -7.85 6.07
N THR A 9 4.08 -7.19 6.84
CA THR A 9 5.48 -7.59 7.00
C THR A 9 5.93 -7.31 8.42
N ASN A 10 6.83 -8.16 8.93
CA ASN A 10 7.51 -7.97 10.21
C ASN A 10 8.93 -7.38 10.02
N GLN A 11 9.26 -6.93 8.80
CA GLN A 11 10.57 -6.36 8.48
C GLN A 11 10.48 -4.83 8.48
N ASP A 12 11.15 -4.20 9.46
CA ASP A 12 11.17 -2.75 9.61
C ASP A 12 11.98 -2.03 8.51
N THR A 13 12.85 -2.76 7.81
CA THR A 13 13.65 -2.23 6.70
C THR A 13 12.84 -2.00 5.43
N ILE A 14 11.67 -2.63 5.30
CA ILE A 14 10.81 -2.48 4.13
C ILE A 14 9.95 -1.23 4.32
N SER A 15 10.13 -0.25 3.42
CA SER A 15 9.22 0.88 3.33
C SER A 15 7.87 0.43 2.76
N VAL A 16 6.92 0.11 3.65
CA VAL A 16 5.59 -0.42 3.32
C VAL A 16 4.87 0.46 2.29
N GLY A 17 4.92 1.78 2.46
CA GLY A 17 4.29 2.73 1.53
C GLY A 17 4.81 2.63 0.10
N LYS A 18 6.13 2.47 -0.09
CA LYS A 18 6.73 2.32 -1.44
C LYS A 18 6.28 1.03 -2.12
N VAL A 19 6.21 -0.06 -1.36
CA VAL A 19 5.77 -1.36 -1.88
C VAL A 19 4.31 -1.30 -2.31
N VAL A 20 3.44 -0.75 -1.46
CA VAL A 20 2.01 -0.59 -1.77
C VAL A 20 1.80 0.29 -3.00
N PHE A 21 2.49 1.42 -3.08
CA PHE A 21 2.41 2.31 -4.24
C PHE A 21 2.86 1.61 -5.54
N GLY A 22 3.97 0.86 -5.49
CA GLY A 22 4.43 0.06 -6.63
C GLY A 22 3.45 -1.04 -7.04
N GLY A 23 2.76 -1.66 -6.09
CA GLY A 23 1.72 -2.65 -6.33
C GLY A 23 0.49 -2.05 -7.03
N ILE A 24 0.01 -0.90 -6.55
CA ILE A 24 -1.13 -0.20 -7.18
C ILE A 24 -0.79 0.27 -8.60
N LYS A 25 0.41 0.81 -8.83
CA LYS A 25 0.86 1.22 -10.17
C LYS A 25 0.89 0.06 -11.15
N ARG A 26 1.24 -1.15 -10.69
CA ARG A 26 1.14 -2.37 -11.51
C ARG A 26 -0.28 -2.78 -11.84
N LEU A 27 -1.29 -2.31 -11.11
CA LEU A 27 -2.70 -2.58 -11.37
C LEU A 27 -3.34 -1.51 -12.28
N GLU A 28 -2.64 -0.41 -12.58
CA GLU A 28 -3.11 0.74 -13.37
C GLU A 28 -3.65 0.33 -14.75
N TYR A 29 -3.13 -0.74 -15.36
CA TYR A 29 -3.63 -1.29 -16.63
C TYR A 29 -5.12 -1.66 -16.62
N ARG A 30 -5.74 -1.81 -15.43
CA ARG A 30 -7.17 -2.11 -15.28
C ARG A 30 -8.08 -0.89 -15.41
N GLY A 31 -7.51 0.31 -15.53
CA GLY A 31 -8.25 1.56 -15.70
C GLY A 31 -8.98 1.99 -14.43
N TYR A 32 -8.29 2.72 -13.55
CA TYR A 32 -8.88 3.34 -12.36
C TYR A 32 -8.90 4.86 -12.50
N ASP A 33 -10.02 5.48 -12.13
CA ASP A 33 -10.17 6.94 -12.06
C ASP A 33 -9.56 7.53 -10.78
N SER A 34 -9.50 6.72 -9.71
CA SER A 34 -8.90 7.10 -8.43
C SER A 34 -8.32 5.89 -7.71
N CYS A 35 -7.42 6.14 -6.75
CA CYS A 35 -6.89 5.13 -5.85
C CYS A 35 -6.67 5.72 -4.45
N GLY A 36 -6.63 4.85 -3.43
CA GLY A 36 -6.38 5.23 -2.05
C GLY A 36 -5.45 4.23 -1.36
N ILE A 37 -4.67 4.72 -0.40
CA ILE A 37 -3.75 3.91 0.42
C ILE A 37 -4.07 4.19 1.88
N VAL A 38 -4.21 3.12 2.66
CA VAL A 38 -4.38 3.17 4.11
C VAL A 38 -3.27 2.34 4.73
N TYR A 39 -2.69 2.85 5.82
CA TYR A 39 -1.70 2.13 6.60
C TYR A 39 -2.04 2.21 8.08
N LEU A 40 -1.68 1.18 8.83
CA LEU A 40 -1.76 1.19 10.28
C LEU A 40 -0.48 1.80 10.84
N PHE A 41 -0.62 2.87 11.62
CA PHE A 41 0.48 3.47 12.34
C PHE A 41 0.23 3.32 13.84
N ASN A 42 1.11 2.62 14.54
CA ASN A 42 1.05 2.55 15.99
C ASN A 42 1.94 3.64 16.57
N LEU A 43 1.32 4.70 17.08
CA LEU A 43 2.00 5.73 17.87
C LEU A 43 2.14 5.18 19.30
N SER A 44 3.25 4.51 19.55
CA SER A 44 3.64 4.17 20.93
C SER A 44 4.12 5.45 21.61
N TYR A 45 3.21 6.11 22.35
CA TYR A 45 3.58 7.17 23.30
C TYR A 45 4.26 6.50 24.49
N THR A 46 5.59 6.54 24.53
CA THR A 46 6.38 6.39 25.77
C THR A 46 6.57 7.73 26.44
#